data_AF-A0A255YJ91-F1
#
_entry.id   AF-A0A255YJ91-F1
#
_cell.length_a   1.000
_cell.length_b   1.000
_cell.length_c   1.000
_cell.angle_alpha   90.00
_cell.angle_beta   90.00
_cell.angle_gamma   90.00
#
_symmetry.space_group_name_H-M   'P 1'
#
loop_
_entity.id
_entity.type
_entity.pdbx_description
1 polymer ?
#
loop_
_entity_poly.entity_id
_entity_poly.type
_entity_poly.pdbx_seq_one_letter_code
_entity_poly.pdbx_strand_id
1 'polypeptide(L)'
;MFVRHEAEFPWDGGRGSGPQQPPDPLPPHLRDLLWCLRRTAMLRPLGQGRDAHVHLLLQRGFGDGGLGLEHLLRCLVVGLARRATRPIHLHQPCRPQISDDEWRLLTGLAEAARPDRVAAVLAPLVGSRGAELAPVLAGIAALLPR
;
A
#
# COMPACT_ATOMS: atom_id res chain seq x y z
N MET A 1 -3.02 -5.74 12.07
CA MET A 1 -2.75 -4.62 13.01
C MET A 1 -1.67 -3.74 12.39
N PHE A 2 -1.94 -2.48 12.07
CA PHE A 2 -0.92 -1.58 11.51
C PHE A 2 -0.10 -0.97 12.64
N VAL A 3 1.23 -0.92 12.47
CA VAL A 3 2.15 -0.35 13.44
C VAL A 3 2.89 0.82 12.79
N ARG A 4 2.98 1.93 13.50
CA ARG A 4 3.75 3.12 13.08
C ARG A 4 5.23 2.81 13.28
N HIS A 5 6.06 3.03 12.25
CA HIS A 5 7.50 2.84 12.34
C HIS A 5 8.23 4.19 12.41
N GLU A 6 9.05 4.40 13.46
CA GLU A 6 9.82 5.64 13.68
C GLU A 6 11.36 5.47 13.66
N ALA A 7 11.90 4.24 13.71
CA ALA A 7 13.35 4.02 13.87
C ALA A 7 14.02 3.31 12.68
N GLU A 8 15.28 3.64 12.43
CA GLU A 8 16.23 2.83 11.65
C GLU A 8 16.65 1.63 12.50
N PHE A 9 16.45 0.41 12.00
CA PHE A 9 17.13 -0.77 12.55
C PHE A 9 18.22 -1.19 11.57
N PRO A 10 19.48 -1.40 12.02
CA PRO A 10 20.45 -2.13 11.24
C PRO A 10 20.07 -3.62 11.34
N TRP A 11 19.50 -4.19 10.28
CA TRP A 11 19.36 -5.63 10.18
C TRP A 11 20.61 -6.23 9.54
N ASP A 12 21.36 -6.98 10.35
CA ASP A 12 22.39 -7.91 9.90
C ASP A 12 21.74 -9.18 9.33
N GLY A 13 22.17 -9.58 8.13
CA GLY A 13 22.20 -10.99 7.76
C GLY A 13 20.88 -11.64 7.34
N GLY A 14 20.46 -11.39 6.11
CA GLY A 14 19.56 -12.29 5.40
C GLY A 14 19.61 -12.03 3.90
N ARG A 15 20.51 -12.71 3.18
CA ARG A 15 20.49 -12.78 1.71
C ARG A 15 19.27 -13.61 1.27
N GLY A 16 18.08 -13.05 1.44
CA GLY A 16 16.87 -13.49 0.76
C GLY A 16 16.55 -12.44 -0.28
N SER A 17 16.34 -12.86 -1.52
CA SER A 17 15.90 -12.06 -2.66
C SER A 17 14.53 -11.40 -2.39
N GLY A 18 14.54 -10.36 -1.56
CA GLY A 18 13.46 -9.40 -1.47
C GLY A 18 13.35 -8.63 -2.78
N PRO A 19 12.17 -8.10 -3.12
CA PRO A 19 12.05 -7.25 -4.30
C PRO A 19 13.03 -6.07 -4.16
N GLN A 20 13.89 -5.87 -5.16
CA GLN A 20 14.88 -4.80 -5.17
C GLN A 20 14.15 -3.46 -5.11
N GLN A 21 14.45 -2.64 -4.09
CA GLN A 21 13.79 -1.33 -3.89
C GLN A 21 13.94 -0.45 -5.14
N PRO A 22 12.94 0.40 -5.47
CA PRO A 22 13.00 1.23 -6.65
C PRO A 22 14.06 2.32 -6.45
N PRO A 23 14.67 2.83 -7.53
CA PRO A 23 15.50 4.03 -7.42
C PRO A 23 14.63 5.20 -6.98
N ASP A 24 15.07 5.91 -5.94
CA ASP A 24 14.50 7.18 -5.50
C ASP A 24 14.87 8.25 -6.57
N PRO A 25 13.93 9.08 -7.06
CA PRO A 25 12.56 9.27 -6.57
C PRO A 25 11.45 8.44 -7.25
N LEU A 26 10.50 7.98 -6.43
CA LEU A 26 9.20 7.44 -6.87
C LEU A 26 8.45 8.43 -7.80
N PRO A 27 7.71 7.92 -8.81
CA PRO A 27 6.78 8.73 -9.60
C PRO A 27 5.81 9.52 -8.70
N PRO A 28 5.47 10.78 -9.05
CA PRO A 28 4.61 11.63 -8.21
C PRO A 28 3.28 10.98 -7.80
N HIS A 29 2.60 10.33 -8.74
CA HIS A 29 1.31 9.67 -8.46
C HIS A 29 1.44 8.49 -7.48
N LEU A 30 2.55 7.74 -7.51
CA LEU A 30 2.80 6.66 -6.54
C LEU A 30 3.17 7.20 -5.17
N ARG A 31 3.89 8.32 -5.11
CA ARG A 31 4.17 9.03 -3.85
C ARG A 31 2.90 9.56 -3.20
N ASP A 32 2.01 10.17 -3.98
CA ASP A 32 0.71 10.67 -3.48
C ASP A 32 -0.18 9.51 -3.03
N LEU A 33 -0.24 8.42 -3.81
CA LEU A 33 -0.95 7.20 -3.44
C LEU A 33 -0.43 6.61 -2.12
N LEU A 34 0.90 6.54 -1.96
CA LEU A 34 1.53 6.01 -0.75
C LEU A 34 1.23 6.91 0.46
N TRP A 35 1.27 8.23 0.30
CA TRP A 35 0.86 9.18 1.34
C TRP A 35 -0.60 8.95 1.76
N CYS A 36 -1.51 8.79 0.79
CA CYS A 36 -2.92 8.49 1.03
C CYS A 36 -3.12 7.14 1.75
N LEU A 37 -2.38 6.10 1.34
CA LEU A 37 -2.39 4.80 1.99
C LEU A 37 -1.97 4.90 3.46
N ARG A 38 -0.84 5.57 3.73
CA ARG A 38 -0.32 5.78 5.10
C ARG A 38 -1.33 6.52 5.97
N ARG A 39 -1.91 7.61 5.47
CA ARG A 39 -2.98 8.35 6.18
C ARG A 39 -4.18 7.48 6.46
N THR A 40 -4.68 6.78 5.44
CA THR A 40 -5.86 5.92 5.55
C THR A 40 -5.67 4.81 6.58
N ALA A 41 -4.49 4.19 6.62
CA ALA A 41 -4.15 3.15 7.60
C ALA A 41 -4.07 3.66 9.05
N MET A 42 -3.83 4.97 9.24
CA MET A 42 -3.79 5.61 10.56
C MET A 42 -5.18 6.03 11.06
N LEU A 43 -6.21 6.08 10.19
CA LEU A 43 -7.55 6.47 10.58
C LEU A 43 -8.22 5.40 11.45
N ARG A 44 -8.94 5.88 12.47
CA ARG A 44 -9.76 5.07 13.37
C ARG A 44 -11.19 5.61 13.39
N PRO A 45 -12.22 4.75 13.42
CA PRO A 45 -12.16 3.30 13.19
C PRO A 45 -11.78 2.97 11.72
N LEU A 46 -11.03 1.87 11.55
CA LEU A 46 -10.50 1.44 10.24
C LEU A 46 -11.64 1.24 9.24
N GLY A 47 -11.52 1.84 8.07
CA GLY A 47 -12.52 1.71 7.00
C GLY A 47 -13.82 2.47 7.23
N GLN A 48 -13.93 3.29 8.28
CA GLN A 48 -15.07 4.19 8.54
C GLN A 48 -14.65 5.66 8.52
N GLY A 49 -13.49 5.99 9.08
CA GLY A 49 -12.94 7.33 9.03
C GLY A 49 -12.75 7.84 7.59
N ARG A 50 -13.08 9.10 7.36
CA ARG A 50 -12.72 9.87 6.16
C ARG A 50 -11.69 10.93 6.55
N ASP A 51 -10.76 11.20 5.65
CA ASP A 51 -9.79 12.28 5.81
C ASP A 51 -9.95 13.24 4.63
N ALA A 52 -10.33 14.49 4.93
CA ALA A 52 -10.53 15.52 3.94
C ALA A 52 -9.27 15.77 3.08
N HIS A 53 -8.07 15.59 3.65
CA HIS A 53 -6.83 15.79 2.91
C HIS A 53 -6.59 14.65 1.92
N VAL A 54 -6.86 13.40 2.32
CA VAL A 54 -6.80 12.25 1.40
C VAL A 54 -7.80 12.44 0.27
N HIS A 55 -9.02 12.82 0.61
CA HIS A 55 -10.07 13.09 -0.36
C HIS A 55 -9.67 14.16 -1.38
N LEU A 56 -9.24 15.34 -0.90
CA LEU A 56 -8.85 16.45 -1.76
C LEU A 56 -7.62 16.12 -2.61
N LEU A 57 -6.62 15.42 -2.05
CA LEU A 57 -5.43 15.03 -2.80
C LEU A 57 -5.78 14.06 -3.93
N LEU A 58 -6.61 13.05 -3.65
CA LEU A 58 -7.03 12.08 -4.66
C LEU A 58 -7.92 12.72 -5.73
N GLN A 59 -8.85 13.61 -5.36
CA GLN A 59 -9.66 14.32 -6.34
C GLN A 59 -8.82 15.24 -7.24
N ARG A 60 -7.84 15.96 -6.67
CA ARG A 60 -6.96 16.83 -7.46
C ARG A 60 -6.03 16.05 -8.38
N GLY A 61 -5.50 14.92 -7.90
CA GLY A 61 -4.54 14.10 -8.65
C GLY A 61 -5.18 13.18 -9.70
N PHE A 62 -6.40 12.71 -9.46
CA PHE A 62 -7.02 11.63 -10.25
C PHE A 62 -8.45 11.96 -10.73
N GLY A 63 -8.93 13.19 -10.53
CA GLY A 63 -10.25 13.65 -10.94
C GLY A 63 -11.37 12.79 -10.36
N ASP A 64 -12.37 12.45 -11.18
CA ASP A 64 -13.50 11.59 -10.79
C ASP A 64 -13.06 10.20 -10.32
N GLY A 65 -11.94 9.70 -10.84
CA GLY A 65 -11.31 8.45 -10.40
C GLY A 65 -10.80 8.49 -8.95
N GLY A 66 -10.58 9.68 -8.39
CA GLY A 66 -10.10 9.88 -7.03
C GLY A 66 -11.05 9.31 -5.96
N LEU A 67 -12.37 9.38 -6.18
CA LEU A 67 -13.36 8.77 -5.28
C LEU A 67 -13.26 7.24 -5.25
N GLY A 68 -13.06 6.64 -6.42
CA GLY A 68 -12.85 5.21 -6.56
C GLY A 68 -11.56 4.76 -5.89
N LEU A 69 -10.48 5.52 -6.06
CA LEU A 69 -9.20 5.28 -5.40
C LEU A 69 -9.31 5.37 -3.88
N GLU A 70 -10.02 6.36 -3.33
CA GLU A 70 -10.21 6.48 -1.88
C GLU A 70 -10.92 5.23 -1.32
N HIS A 71 -11.98 4.78 -2.01
CA HIS A 71 -12.70 3.57 -1.63
C HIS A 71 -11.79 2.33 -1.68
N LEU A 72 -11.05 2.14 -2.77
CA LEU A 72 -10.16 1.00 -2.95
C LEU A 72 -9.01 0.97 -1.94
N LEU A 73 -8.44 2.13 -1.59
CA LEU A 73 -7.44 2.23 -0.52
C LEU A 73 -8.00 1.80 0.83
N ARG A 74 -9.25 2.17 1.15
CA ARG A 74 -9.93 1.68 2.37
C ARG A 74 -10.15 0.17 2.32
N CYS A 75 -10.59 -0.36 1.19
CA CYS A 75 -10.75 -1.80 0.99
C CYS A 75 -9.43 -2.54 1.13
N LEU A 76 -8.33 -1.99 0.62
CA LEU A 76 -6.98 -2.55 0.76
C LEU A 76 -6.58 -2.57 2.23
N VAL A 77 -6.71 -1.45 2.94
CA VAL A 77 -6.37 -1.34 4.37
C VAL A 77 -7.18 -2.32 5.22
N VAL A 78 -8.49 -2.42 5.01
CA VAL A 78 -9.36 -3.38 5.71
C VAL A 78 -9.01 -4.82 5.31
N GLY A 79 -8.78 -5.05 4.03
CA GLY A 79 -8.44 -6.36 3.48
C GLY A 79 -7.14 -6.90 4.06
N LEU A 80 -6.11 -6.07 4.11
CA LEU A 80 -4.84 -6.34 4.79
C LEU A 80 -5.05 -6.57 6.28
N ALA A 81 -5.77 -5.69 6.98
CA ALA A 81 -5.99 -5.83 8.43
C ALA A 81 -6.65 -7.15 8.82
N ARG A 82 -7.57 -7.67 7.99
CA ARG A 82 -8.29 -8.94 8.22
C ARG A 82 -7.48 -10.19 7.87
N ARG A 83 -6.41 -10.06 7.09
CA ARG A 83 -5.67 -11.19 6.51
C ARG A 83 -4.21 -11.25 6.94
N ALA A 84 -3.70 -10.15 7.48
CA ALA A 84 -2.29 -10.06 7.85
C ALA A 84 -1.92 -11.12 8.87
N THR A 85 -0.89 -11.89 8.58
CA THR A 85 -0.35 -12.92 9.48
C THR A 85 0.60 -12.33 10.52
N ARG A 86 1.01 -11.09 10.32
CA ARG A 86 1.82 -10.29 11.24
C ARG A 86 1.41 -8.81 11.19
N PRO A 87 1.90 -7.96 12.10
CA PRO A 87 1.74 -6.53 11.95
C PRO A 87 2.33 -6.02 10.62
N ILE A 88 1.62 -5.10 9.98
CA ILE A 88 2.08 -4.43 8.75
C ILE A 88 2.66 -3.07 9.14
N HIS A 89 3.89 -2.82 8.72
CA HIS A 89 4.67 -1.64 9.07
C HIS A 89 4.58 -0.60 7.96
N LEU A 90 3.82 0.46 8.22
CA LEU A 90 3.77 1.63 7.35
C LEU A 90 4.50 2.79 8.03
N HIS A 91 5.20 3.59 7.25
CA HIS A 91 5.80 4.82 7.73
C HIS A 91 4.75 5.90 7.96
N GLN A 92 5.15 6.94 8.67
CA GLN A 92 4.34 8.15 8.76
C GLN A 92 4.21 8.80 7.37
N PRO A 93 3.07 9.45 7.07
CA PRO A 93 2.78 10.02 5.75
C PRO A 93 3.91 10.88 5.16
N CYS A 94 4.54 11.71 5.99
CA CYS A 94 5.58 12.66 5.57
C CYS A 94 6.99 12.05 5.45
N ARG A 95 7.17 10.76 5.73
CA ARG A 95 8.49 10.12 5.61
C ARG A 95 8.83 9.88 4.14
N PRO A 96 9.99 10.32 3.64
CA PRO A 96 10.37 10.11 2.25
C PRO A 96 10.73 8.64 1.95
N GLN A 97 11.24 7.90 2.94
CA GLN A 97 11.61 6.50 2.80
C GLN A 97 10.40 5.59 2.61
N ILE A 98 10.62 4.43 1.96
CA ILE A 98 9.63 3.38 1.76
C ILE A 98 10.01 2.20 2.66
N SER A 99 9.06 1.67 3.44
CA SER A 99 9.28 0.44 4.21
C SER A 99 9.22 -0.80 3.31
N ASP A 100 9.76 -1.93 3.76
CA ASP A 100 9.66 -3.18 2.99
C ASP A 100 8.21 -3.61 2.73
N ASP A 101 7.30 -3.36 3.66
CA ASP A 101 5.88 -3.69 3.50
C ASP A 101 5.22 -2.77 2.48
N GLU A 102 5.52 -1.47 2.52
CA GLU A 102 5.07 -0.51 1.52
C GLU A 102 5.58 -0.87 0.14
N TRP A 103 6.84 -1.28 0.05
CA TRP A 103 7.44 -1.71 -1.19
C TRP A 103 6.78 -2.97 -1.76
N ARG A 104 6.45 -3.95 -0.90
CA ARG A 104 5.67 -5.13 -1.30
C ARG A 104 4.28 -4.75 -1.82
N LEU A 105 3.62 -3.77 -1.21
CA LEU A 105 2.33 -3.29 -1.69
C LEU A 105 2.44 -2.61 -3.06
N LEU A 106 3.46 -1.77 -3.27
CA LEU A 106 3.74 -1.15 -4.57
C LEU A 106 4.12 -2.19 -5.63
N THR A 107 4.91 -3.20 -5.27
CA THR A 107 5.25 -4.32 -6.16
C THR A 107 4.00 -5.12 -6.52
N GLY A 108 3.13 -5.41 -5.55
CA GLY A 108 1.85 -6.07 -5.80
C GLY A 108 0.94 -5.25 -6.72
N LEU A 109 1.00 -3.93 -6.62
CA LEU A 109 0.28 -3.02 -7.51
C LEU A 109 0.84 -3.05 -8.95
N ALA A 110 2.16 -3.07 -9.12
CA ALA A 110 2.80 -3.23 -10.43
C ALA A 110 2.49 -4.58 -11.08
N GLU A 111 2.28 -5.62 -10.26
CA GLU A 111 1.92 -6.97 -10.69
C GLU A 111 0.40 -7.20 -10.77
N ALA A 112 -0.42 -6.15 -10.63
CA ALA A 112 -1.88 -6.28 -10.48
C ALA A 112 -2.59 -6.99 -11.64
N ALA A 113 -1.99 -7.03 -12.84
CA ALA A 113 -2.49 -7.78 -13.99
C ALA A 113 -2.26 -9.31 -13.88
N ARG A 114 -1.46 -9.77 -12.91
CA ARG A 114 -1.02 -11.16 -12.74
C ARG A 114 -1.33 -11.64 -11.32
N PRO A 115 -2.55 -12.18 -11.06
CA PRO A 115 -3.00 -12.55 -9.71
C PRO A 115 -2.05 -13.48 -8.94
N ASP A 116 -1.43 -14.45 -9.61
CA ASP A 116 -0.46 -15.37 -8.99
C ASP A 116 0.80 -14.64 -8.50
N ARG A 117 1.25 -13.62 -9.25
CA ARG A 117 2.39 -12.79 -8.87
C ARG A 117 2.04 -11.88 -7.69
N VAL A 118 0.84 -11.29 -7.69
CA VAL A 118 0.32 -10.56 -6.53
C VAL A 118 0.31 -11.46 -5.29
N ALA A 119 -0.21 -12.69 -5.41
CA ALA A 119 -0.26 -13.62 -4.30
C ALA A 119 1.14 -13.94 -3.76
N ALA A 120 2.11 -14.20 -4.64
CA ALA A 120 3.49 -14.47 -4.26
C ALA A 120 4.17 -13.28 -3.55
N VAL A 121 3.98 -12.06 -4.06
CA VAL A 121 4.58 -10.83 -3.50
C VAL A 121 4.01 -10.53 -2.11
N LEU A 122 2.71 -10.74 -1.93
CA LEU A 122 2.00 -10.46 -0.67
C LEU A 122 2.03 -11.62 0.33
N ALA A 123 2.50 -12.81 -0.05
CA ALA A 123 2.57 -13.97 0.84
C ALA A 123 3.27 -13.68 2.19
N PRO A 124 4.36 -12.89 2.25
CA PRO A 124 4.98 -12.52 3.52
C PRO A 124 4.14 -11.60 4.42
N LEU A 125 3.08 -10.97 3.89
CA LEU A 125 2.16 -10.10 4.64
C LEU A 125 0.90 -10.83 5.08
N VAL A 126 0.32 -11.66 4.20
CA VAL A 126 -1.02 -12.24 4.37
C VAL A 126 -1.09 -13.76 4.14
N GLY A 127 0.05 -14.43 4.05
CA GLY A 127 0.12 -15.88 3.79
C GLY A 127 -0.49 -16.27 2.45
N SER A 128 -1.17 -17.42 2.41
CA SER A 128 -1.84 -17.94 1.19
C SER A 128 -3.01 -17.08 0.71
N ARG A 129 -3.42 -16.06 1.48
CA ARG A 129 -4.58 -15.21 1.18
C ARG A 129 -4.25 -14.00 0.29
N GLY A 130 -3.03 -13.92 -0.24
CA GLY A 130 -2.58 -12.82 -1.09
C GLY A 130 -3.44 -12.63 -2.35
N ALA A 131 -3.90 -13.74 -2.96
CA ALA A 131 -4.75 -13.71 -4.15
C ALA A 131 -6.09 -13.00 -3.90
N GLU A 132 -6.61 -13.02 -2.66
CA GLU A 132 -7.88 -12.34 -2.31
C GLU A 132 -7.77 -10.81 -2.41
N LEU A 133 -6.56 -10.25 -2.42
CA LEU A 133 -6.33 -8.80 -2.57
C LEU A 133 -6.08 -8.38 -4.01
N ALA A 134 -5.89 -9.33 -4.94
CA ALA A 134 -5.61 -9.04 -6.34
C ALA A 134 -6.70 -8.17 -7.01
N PRO A 135 -8.02 -8.40 -6.81
CA PRO A 135 -9.04 -7.54 -7.42
C PRO A 135 -8.96 -6.08 -6.94
N VAL A 136 -8.61 -5.85 -5.67
CA VAL A 136 -8.46 -4.50 -5.12
C VAL A 136 -7.24 -3.80 -5.73
N LEU A 137 -6.11 -4.51 -5.84
CA LEU A 137 -4.91 -3.96 -6.47
C LEU A 137 -5.11 -3.70 -7.97
N ALA A 138 -5.84 -4.58 -8.67
CA ALA A 138 -6.21 -4.37 -10.07
C ALA A 138 -7.10 -3.13 -10.25
N GLY A 139 -8.07 -2.93 -9.35
CA GLY A 139 -8.89 -1.72 -9.34
C GLY A 139 -8.08 -0.45 -9.13
N ILE A 140 -7.11 -0.48 -8.20
CA ILE A 140 -6.22 0.67 -7.96
C ILE A 140 -5.38 0.94 -9.20
N ALA A 141 -4.74 -0.09 -9.76
CA ALA A 141 -3.89 0.03 -10.94
C ALA A 141 -4.65 0.58 -12.15
N ALA A 142 -5.92 0.19 -12.34
CA ALA A 142 -6.77 0.68 -13.43
C ALA A 142 -7.09 2.18 -13.33
N LEU A 143 -7.02 2.77 -12.13
CA LEU A 143 -7.29 4.18 -11.88
C LEU A 143 -6.01 5.03 -11.79
N LEU A 144 -4.83 4.42 -11.86
CA LEU A 144 -3.57 5.14 -11.92
C LEU A 144 -3.28 5.63 -13.35
N PRO A 145 -2.63 6.80 -13.49
CA PRO A 145 -2.10 7.23 -14.77
C PRO A 145 -1.07 6.22 -15.28
N ARG A 146 -1.09 5.95 -16.58
CA ARG A 146 -0.13 5.07 -17.26
C ARG A 146 1.18 5.77 -17.54
#